data_AF-A0A7C1WNM4-F1
#
_entry.id   AF-A0A7C1WNM4-F1
#
_cell.length_a   1.000
_cell.length_b   1.000
_cell.length_c   1.000
_cell.angle_alpha   90.00
_cell.angle_beta   90.00
_cell.angle_gamma   90.00
#
_symmetry.space_group_name_H-M   'P 1'
#
loop_
_entity.id
_entity.type
_entity.pdbx_description
1 polymer ?
#
loop_
_entity_poly.entity_id
_entity_poly.type
_entity_poly.pdbx_seq_one_letter_code
_entity_poly.pdbx_strand_id
1 'polypeptide(L)' 'ERIAETTEGYTGADLAALCREAAILALREAGKPTKVEMRHFLKAIEVVKPSVTKEDLERYKRIAEEFKRMLA' A
#
# COMPACT_ATOMS: atom_id res chain seq x y z
N GLU A 1 6.98 11.84 5.58
CA GLU A 1 6.42 10.97 6.63
C GLU A 1 4.93 10.68 6.44
N ARG A 2 4.07 11.68 6.18
CA ARG A 2 2.61 11.52 5.96
C ARG A 2 2.13 10.28 5.17
N ILE A 3 2.74 9.93 4.04
CA ILE A 3 2.30 8.75 3.26
C ILE A 3 2.52 7.46 4.04
N ALA A 4 3.69 7.30 4.66
CA ALA A 4 4.03 6.10 5.42
C ALA A 4 3.05 5.88 6.58
N GLU A 5 2.67 6.95 7.27
CA GLU A 5 1.69 6.93 8.37
C GLU A 5 0.30 6.47 7.90
N THR A 6 -0.08 6.81 6.66
CA THR A 6 -1.40 6.49 6.10
C THR A 6 -1.46 5.16 5.36
N THR A 7 -0.34 4.46 5.22
CA THR A 7 -0.25 3.19 4.47
C THR A 7 -0.08 1.96 5.37
N GLU A 8 -0.57 2.05 6.62
CA GLU A 8 -0.63 0.87 7.49
C GLU A 8 -1.50 -0.23 6.84
N GLY A 9 -1.01 -1.48 6.87
CA GLY A 9 -1.67 -2.62 6.24
C GLY A 9 -1.40 -2.78 4.72
N TYR A 10 -0.66 -1.86 4.10
CA TYR A 10 -0.26 -2.01 2.71
C TYR A 10 0.89 -3.02 2.61
N THR A 11 0.82 -3.87 1.58
CA THR A 11 1.94 -4.71 1.16
C THR A 11 2.84 -3.96 0.17
N GLY A 12 3.98 -4.55 -0.18
CA GLY A 12 4.83 -4.02 -1.26
C GLY A 12 4.09 -3.92 -2.60
N ALA A 13 3.17 -4.84 -2.88
CA ALA A 13 2.36 -4.80 -4.10
C ALA A 13 1.38 -3.62 -4.09
N ASP A 14 0.76 -3.34 -2.94
CA ASP A 14 -0.17 -2.21 -2.77
C ASP A 14 0.58 -0.87 -2.91
N LEU A 15 1.78 -0.75 -2.33
CA LEU A 15 2.62 0.43 -2.48
C LEU A 15 3.05 0.64 -3.94
N ALA A 16 3.38 -0.45 -4.66
CA ALA A 16 3.68 -0.36 -6.08
C ALA A 16 2.45 0.08 -6.90
N ALA A 17 1.26 -0.39 -6.55
CA ALA A 17 0.01 0.06 -7.16
C ALA A 17 -0.27 1.54 -6.87
N LEU A 18 -0.05 1.99 -5.63
CA LEU A 18 -0.18 3.38 -5.22
C LEU A 18 0.72 4.31 -6.04
N CYS A 19 2.00 3.95 -6.23
CA CYS A 19 2.93 4.72 -7.06
C CYS A 19 2.49 4.79 -8.53
N ARG A 20 1.98 3.68 -9.08
CA ARG A 20 1.46 3.66 -10.45
C ARG A 20 0.23 4.55 -10.61
N GLU A 21 -0.72 4.48 -9.69
CA GLU A 21 -1.93 5.31 -9.74
C GLU A 21 -1.58 6.80 -9.60
N ALA A 22 -0.66 7.16 -8.69
CA ALA A 22 -0.18 8.54 -8.57
C ALA A 22 0.47 9.05 -9.87
N ALA A 23 1.22 8.19 -10.58
CA ALA A 23 1.80 8.54 -11.88
C ALA A 23 0.73 8.73 -12.98
N ILE A 24 -0.29 7.87 -13.02
CA ILE A 24 -1.42 7.99 -13.95
C ILE A 24 -2.21 9.27 -13.69
N LEU A 25 -2.46 9.61 -12.43
CA LEU A 25 -3.14 10.85 -12.05
C LEU A 25 -2.36 12.09 -12.49
N ALA A 26 -1.05 12.10 -12.30
CA ALA A 26 -0.18 13.19 -12.77
C ALA A 26 -0.22 13.33 -14.30
N LEU A 27 -0.15 12.20 -15.02
CA LEU A 27 -0.24 12.17 -16.48
C LEU A 27 -1.60 12.69 -16.98
N ARG A 28 -2.69 12.27 -16.35
CA ARG A 28 -4.06 12.71 -16.70
C ARG A 28 -4.24 14.21 -16.44
N GLU A 29 -3.68 14.74 -15.36
CA GLU A 29 -3.76 16.16 -15.01
C GLU A 29 -3.00 17.04 -16.02
N ALA A 30 -1.78 16.64 -16.42
CA ALA A 30 -0.93 17.45 -17.29
C ALA A 30 -1.10 17.16 -18.80
N GLY A 31 -1.69 16.03 -19.18
CA GLY A 31 -1.81 15.57 -20.57
C GLY A 31 -0.49 15.12 -21.21
N LYS A 32 0.60 15.07 -20.43
CA LYS A 32 1.94 14.65 -20.87
C LYS A 32 2.75 14.12 -19.68
N PRO A 33 3.84 13.36 -19.91
CA PRO A 33 4.75 12.97 -18.85
C PRO A 33 5.19 14.19 -18.04
N THR A 34 4.99 14.12 -16.72
CA THR A 34 5.21 15.23 -15.80
C THR A 34 5.70 14.74 -14.45
N LYS A 35 6.07 15.67 -13.58
CA LYS A 35 6.50 15.37 -12.21
C LYS A 35 5.30 14.92 -11.38
N VAL A 36 5.47 13.81 -10.66
CA VAL A 36 4.50 13.37 -9.66
C VAL A 36 4.69 14.18 -8.38
N GLU A 37 3.64 14.89 -7.99
CA GLU A 37 3.55 15.64 -6.73
C GLU A 37 2.71 14.93 -5.66
N MET A 38 2.85 15.37 -4.40
CA MET A 38 2.17 14.78 -3.24
C MET A 38 0.64 14.74 -3.40
N ARG A 39 0.02 15.71 -4.09
CA ARG A 39 -1.43 15.72 -4.35
C ARG A 39 -1.91 14.49 -5.13
N HIS A 40 -1.06 13.92 -5.99
CA HIS A 40 -1.42 12.72 -6.75
C HIS A 40 -1.39 11.48 -5.85
N PHE A 41 -0.46 11.41 -4.90
CA PHE A 41 -0.43 10.33 -3.90
C PHE A 41 -1.63 10.39 -2.94
N LEU A 42 -2.04 11.60 -2.51
CA LEU A 42 -3.22 11.77 -1.67
C LEU A 42 -4.49 11.26 -2.37
N LYS A 43 -4.66 11.60 -3.66
CA LYS A 43 -5.76 11.06 -4.48
C LYS A 43 -5.63 9.55 -4.72
N ALA A 44 -4.43 9.05 -4.97
CA ALA A 44 -4.20 7.62 -5.22
C ALA A 44 -4.58 6.75 -4.01
N ILE A 45 -4.38 7.23 -2.78
CA ILE A 45 -4.78 6.55 -1.53
C ILE A 45 -6.30 6.37 -1.41
N GLU A 46 -7.08 7.24 -2.04
CA GLU A 46 -8.54 7.12 -2.04
C GLU A 46 -8.99 5.90 -2.87
N VAL A 47 -8.20 5.54 -3.88
CA VAL A 47 -8.49 4.47 -4.85
C VAL A 47 -7.83 3.16 -4.46
N VAL A 48 -6.53 3.20 -4.15
CA VAL A 48 -5.75 2.01 -3.76
C VAL A 48 -6.01 1.72 -2.29
N LYS A 49 -6.51 0.53 -1.97
CA LYS A 49 -6.78 0.08 -0.60
C LYS A 49 -5.78 -1.00 -0.18
N PRO A 50 -5.46 -1.12 1.12
CA PRO A 50 -4.60 -2.20 1.59
C PRO A 50 -5.22 -3.55 1.27
N SER A 51 -4.39 -4.48 0.76
CA SER A 51 -4.84 -5.84 0.44
C SER A 51 -4.87 -6.77 1.65
N VAL A 52 -4.19 -6.39 2.74
CA VAL A 52 -4.10 -7.20 3.96
C VAL A 52 -4.90 -6.55 5.06
N THR A 53 -5.84 -7.30 5.61
CA THR A 53 -6.66 -6.85 6.74
C THR A 53 -5.96 -7.12 8.09
N LYS A 54 -6.48 -6.51 9.16
CA LYS A 54 -6.03 -6.83 10.54
C LYS A 54 -6.25 -8.30 10.88
N GLU A 55 -7.36 -8.88 10.41
CA GLU A 55 -7.67 -10.30 10.62
C GLU A 55 -6.67 -11.22 9.93
N ASP A 56 -6.27 -10.89 8.70
CA ASP A 56 -5.22 -11.62 7.98
C ASP A 56 -3.89 -11.60 8.74
N LEU A 57 -3.51 -10.41 9.25
CA LEU A 57 -2.29 -10.24 10.06
C LEU A 57 -2.33 -11.10 11.32
N GLU A 58 -3.45 -11.11 12.05
CA GLU A 58 -3.61 -11.96 13.23
C GLU A 58 -3.55 -13.44 12.89
N ARG A 59 -4.18 -13.86 11.78
CA ARG A 59 -4.11 -15.23 11.29
C ARG A 59 -2.68 -15.64 10.96
N TYR A 60 -1.92 -14.82 10.25
CA TYR A 60 -0.52 -15.12 9.93
C TYR A 60 0.35 -15.22 11.19
N LYS A 61 0.13 -14.35 12.18
CA LYS A 61 0.82 -14.43 13.47
C LYS A 61 0.54 -15.73 14.20
N ARG A 62 -0.73 -16.17 14.24
CA ARG A 62 -1.10 -17.47 14.85
C ARG A 62 -0.41 -18.63 14.17
N ILE A 63 -0.45 -18.67 12.84
CA ILE A 63 0.22 -19.70 12.04
C ILE A 63 1.73 -19.71 12.36
N ALA A 64 2.38 -18.54 12.34
CA ALA A 64 3.82 -18.45 12.62
C ALA A 64 4.20 -18.97 14.03
N GLU A 65 3.37 -18.67 15.03
CA GLU A 65 3.57 -19.13 16.41
C GLU A 65 3.39 -20.65 16.54
N GLU A 66 2.37 -21.23 15.88
CA GLU A 66 2.16 -22.68 15.82
C GLU A 66 3.33 -23.41 15.15
N PHE A 67 3.81 -22.89 14.02
CA PHE A 67 4.98 -23.43 13.33
C PHE A 67 6.23 -23.39 14.21
N LYS A 68 6.43 -22.29 14.95
CA LYS A 68 7.56 -22.15 15.87
C LYS A 68 7.52 -23.18 17.00
N ARG A 69 6.34 -23.48 17.55
CA ARG A 69 6.15 -24.50 18.60
C ARG A 69 6.38 -25.91 18.09
N MET A 70 6.03 -26.21 16.84
CA MET A 70 6.23 -27.53 16.24
C MET A 70 7.72 -27.83 15.95
N LEU A 71 8.53 -26.79 15.75
CA LEU A 71 9.97 -26.91 15.47
C LEU A 71 10.85 -26.85 16.73
N ALA A 72 10.27 -26.58 17.89
CA ALA A 72 10.95 -26.53 19.20
C ALA A 72 10.81 -27.87 19.95
#